data_AF-A0A6C0FPW1-F1
#
_entry.id   AF-A0A6C0FPW1-F1
#
_cell.length_a   1.000
_cell.length_b   1.000
_cell.length_c   1.000
_cell.angle_alpha   90.00
_cell.angle_beta   90.00
_cell.angle_gamma   90.00
#
_symmetry.space_group_name_H-M   'P 1'
#
loop_
_entity.id
_entity.type
_entity.pdbx_description
1 polymer ?
#
loop_
_entity_poly.entity_id
_entity_poly.type
_entity_poly.pdbx_seq_one_letter_code
_entity_poly.pdbx_strand_id
1 'polypeptide(L)'
;MKKENVQVYYDCEFIGVVHEDGRIRSVIVSTREGLRAFEGERFIDCTGDARVAIDAGVPYRTGRDEDSLTQPMTLMFTMRNTGKPVTPVPPEGCYVYNDVSDLPQGRRRR
;
A
#
# COMPACT_ATOMS: atom_id res chain seq x y z
N MET A 1 -10.09 -2.19 -22.59
CA MET A 1 -8.69 -2.68 -22.57
C MET A 1 -8.08 -2.77 -23.97
N LYS A 2 -8.53 -3.66 -24.87
CA LYS A 2 -8.03 -3.66 -26.28
C LYS A 2 -8.27 -2.34 -27.02
N LYS A 3 -9.38 -1.66 -26.74
CA LYS A 3 -9.69 -0.33 -27.31
C LYS A 3 -8.73 0.77 -26.83
N GLU A 4 -8.13 0.60 -25.66
CA GLU A 4 -7.17 1.54 -25.04
C GLU A 4 -5.71 1.10 -25.26
N ASN A 5 -5.48 0.09 -26.09
CA ASN A 5 -4.16 -0.50 -26.34
C ASN A 5 -3.45 -1.00 -25.07
N VAL A 6 -4.22 -1.51 -24.10
CA VAL A 6 -3.70 -2.07 -22.84
C VAL A 6 -3.72 -3.60 -22.91
N GLN A 7 -2.57 -4.21 -22.65
CA GLN A 7 -2.42 -5.65 -22.42
C GLN A 7 -2.46 -5.92 -20.92
N VAL A 8 -3.31 -6.83 -20.50
CA VAL A 8 -3.44 -7.22 -19.10
C VAL A 8 -3.05 -8.68 -18.95
N TYR A 9 -2.15 -8.92 -18.01
CA TYR A 9 -1.69 -10.24 -17.63
C TYR A 9 -2.31 -10.60 -16.28
N TYR A 10 -3.16 -11.61 -16.28
CA TYR A 10 -3.71 -12.22 -15.07
C TYR A 10 -2.80 -13.35 -14.61
N ASP A 11 -3.03 -13.84 -13.39
CA ASP A 11 -2.26 -14.94 -12.79
C ASP A 11 -0.73 -14.69 -12.82
N CYS A 12 -0.35 -13.43 -12.65
CA CYS A 12 1.03 -12.96 -12.58
C CYS A 12 1.30 -12.38 -11.20
N GLU A 13 2.20 -13.02 -10.45
CA GLU A 13 2.61 -12.55 -9.13
C GLU A 13 3.99 -11.90 -9.23
N PHE A 14 4.17 -10.71 -8.64
CA PHE A 14 5.48 -10.05 -8.60
C PHE A 14 6.46 -10.82 -7.71
N ILE A 15 7.69 -11.03 -8.19
CA ILE A 15 8.74 -11.77 -7.49
C ILE A 15 9.94 -10.89 -7.16
N GLY A 16 10.25 -9.93 -8.00
CA GLY A 16 11.39 -9.04 -7.78
C GLY A 16 11.62 -8.10 -8.96
N VAL A 17 12.66 -7.31 -8.87
CA VAL A 17 12.99 -6.27 -9.86
C VAL A 17 14.46 -6.34 -10.23
N VAL A 18 14.76 -6.11 -11.50
CA VAL A 18 16.13 -5.88 -11.97
C VAL A 18 16.28 -4.38 -12.18
N HIS A 19 17.22 -3.77 -11.48
CA HIS A 19 17.50 -2.34 -11.58
C HIS A 19 19.01 -2.08 -11.65
N GLU A 20 19.39 -1.03 -12.36
CA GLU A 20 20.78 -0.60 -12.57
C GLU A 20 20.82 0.93 -12.53
N ASP A 21 21.83 1.51 -11.88
CA ASP A 21 22.02 2.97 -11.77
C ASP A 21 20.77 3.76 -11.34
N GLY A 22 20.01 3.19 -10.40
CA GLY A 22 18.79 3.80 -9.87
C GLY A 22 17.59 3.77 -10.84
N ARG A 23 17.65 2.95 -11.91
CA ARG A 23 16.56 2.77 -12.89
C ARG A 23 16.12 1.31 -12.96
N ILE A 24 14.81 1.08 -12.90
CA ILE A 24 14.24 -0.25 -13.11
C ILE A 24 14.37 -0.60 -14.60
N ARG A 25 14.94 -1.77 -14.88
CA ARG A 25 15.04 -2.35 -16.23
C ARG A 25 13.91 -3.33 -16.50
N SER A 26 13.57 -4.16 -15.51
CA SER A 26 12.50 -5.14 -15.63
C SER A 26 11.89 -5.51 -14.28
N VAL A 27 10.64 -5.96 -14.32
CA VAL A 27 10.00 -6.66 -13.20
C VAL A 27 9.93 -8.14 -13.51
N ILE A 28 10.25 -8.96 -12.52
CA ILE A 28 10.16 -10.42 -12.60
C ILE A 28 8.83 -10.83 -12.00
N VAL A 29 8.06 -11.60 -12.75
CA VAL A 29 6.81 -12.19 -12.28
C VAL A 29 6.88 -13.71 -12.34
N SER A 30 6.17 -14.35 -11.42
CA SER A 30 5.82 -15.76 -11.51
C SER A 30 4.51 -15.90 -12.26
N THR A 31 4.50 -16.80 -13.23
CA THR A 31 3.32 -17.21 -13.98
C THR A 31 3.20 -18.72 -13.90
N ARG A 32 2.07 -19.27 -14.35
CA ARG A 32 1.88 -20.74 -14.42
C ARG A 32 2.91 -21.44 -15.32
N GLU A 33 3.55 -20.73 -16.24
CA GLU A 33 4.58 -21.26 -17.15
C GLU A 33 6.01 -21.02 -16.63
N GLY A 34 6.15 -20.47 -15.42
CA GLY A 34 7.42 -20.13 -14.81
C GLY A 34 7.65 -18.62 -14.71
N LEU A 35 8.92 -18.25 -14.48
CA LEU A 35 9.33 -16.86 -14.32
C LEU A 35 9.38 -16.14 -15.66
N ARG A 36 8.88 -14.90 -15.69
CA ARG A 36 8.96 -14.01 -16.84
C ARG A 36 9.49 -12.65 -16.41
N ALA A 37 10.28 -12.02 -17.27
CA ALA A 37 10.73 -10.64 -17.11
C ALA A 37 9.91 -9.73 -18.03
N PHE A 38 9.32 -8.67 -17.48
CA PHE A 38 8.69 -7.60 -18.24
C PHE A 38 9.59 -6.38 -18.26
N GLU A 39 10.12 -6.04 -19.43
CA GLU A 39 10.91 -4.84 -19.66
C GLU A 39 10.01 -3.67 -20.09
N GLY A 40 10.44 -2.45 -19.75
CA GLY A 40 9.73 -1.24 -20.12
C GLY A 40 10.58 0.00 -19.86
N GLU A 41 10.18 1.12 -20.46
CA GLU A 41 10.83 2.41 -20.22
C GLU A 41 10.39 3.05 -18.89
N ARG A 42 9.18 2.72 -18.44
CA ARG A 42 8.50 3.35 -17.31
C ARG A 42 7.73 2.29 -16.54
N PHE A 43 7.84 2.33 -15.22
CA PHE A 43 7.15 1.44 -14.30
C PHE A 43 6.31 2.27 -13.34
N ILE A 44 5.08 1.83 -13.08
CA ILE A 44 4.16 2.45 -12.12
C ILE A 44 3.86 1.38 -11.07
N ASP A 45 4.30 1.61 -9.83
CA ASP A 45 4.04 0.69 -8.73
C ASP A 45 2.63 0.90 -8.17
N CYS A 46 1.78 -0.11 -8.38
CA CYS A 46 0.40 -0.16 -7.91
C CYS A 46 0.17 -1.31 -6.92
N THR A 47 1.21 -1.81 -6.25
CA THR A 47 1.12 -2.95 -5.31
C THR A 47 0.40 -2.61 -4.00
N GLY A 48 0.33 -1.32 -3.64
CA GLY A 48 -0.35 -0.82 -2.43
C GLY A 48 0.54 -0.86 -1.17
N ASP A 49 1.44 -1.83 -1.07
CA ASP A 49 2.46 -1.94 -0.02
C ASP A 49 3.85 -1.46 -0.48
N ALA A 50 3.95 -0.93 -1.70
CA ALA A 50 5.16 -0.41 -2.33
C ALA A 50 6.24 -1.48 -2.55
N ARG A 51 5.85 -2.74 -2.71
CA ARG A 51 6.79 -3.87 -2.81
C ARG A 51 7.81 -3.70 -3.94
N VAL A 52 7.41 -3.17 -5.10
CA VAL A 52 8.33 -2.97 -6.23
C VAL A 52 9.35 -1.88 -5.91
N ALA A 53 8.89 -0.75 -5.35
CA ALA A 53 9.78 0.34 -4.96
C ALA A 53 10.79 -0.09 -3.87
N ILE A 54 10.33 -0.86 -2.88
CA ILE A 54 11.18 -1.40 -1.82
C ILE A 54 12.25 -2.33 -2.39
N ASP A 55 11.86 -3.28 -3.25
CA ASP A 55 12.80 -4.21 -3.88
C ASP A 55 13.77 -3.49 -4.83
N ALA A 56 13.40 -2.32 -5.36
CA ALA A 56 14.28 -1.47 -6.17
C ALA A 56 15.24 -0.58 -5.35
N GLY A 57 15.26 -0.75 -4.01
CA GLY A 57 16.13 0.00 -3.11
C GLY A 57 15.68 1.43 -2.81
N VAL A 58 14.42 1.78 -3.09
CA VAL A 58 13.89 3.10 -2.77
C VAL A 58 13.75 3.24 -1.24
N PRO A 59 14.25 4.34 -0.63
CA PRO A 59 14.03 4.59 0.78
C PRO A 59 12.55 4.63 1.12
N TYR A 60 12.15 3.89 2.15
CA TYR A 60 10.75 3.81 2.59
C TYR A 60 10.65 3.91 4.10
N ARG A 61 9.43 4.12 4.58
CA ARG A 61 9.10 4.12 6.00
C ARG A 61 7.87 3.26 6.23
N THR A 62 7.90 2.46 7.28
CA THR A 62 6.77 1.65 7.72
C THR A 62 6.36 2.07 9.12
N GLY A 63 5.05 2.18 9.33
CA GLY A 63 4.50 2.54 10.64
C GLY A 63 4.87 3.94 11.14
N ARG A 64 4.42 4.22 12.36
CA ARG A 64 4.75 5.46 13.10
C ARG A 64 6.13 5.34 13.75
N ASP A 65 6.81 6.47 13.96
CA ASP A 65 8.16 6.45 14.56
C ASP A 65 8.13 5.92 16.00
N GLU A 66 7.04 6.18 16.73
CA GLU A 66 7.00 5.94 18.17
C GLU A 66 6.68 4.49 18.55
N ASP A 67 5.93 3.76 17.71
CA ASP A 67 5.44 2.41 18.03
C ASP A 67 5.45 1.43 16.85
N SER A 68 5.93 1.84 15.67
CA SER A 68 5.97 1.03 14.45
C SER A 68 4.62 0.47 13.99
N LEU A 69 3.50 0.92 14.58
CA LEU A 69 2.18 0.43 14.22
C LEU A 69 1.74 1.03 12.88
N THR A 70 1.31 0.16 11.97
CA THR A 70 0.77 0.53 10.67
C THR A 70 -0.74 0.77 10.75
N GLN A 71 -1.26 1.51 9.77
CA GLN A 71 -2.70 1.46 9.51
C GLN A 71 -3.05 0.02 9.08
N PRO A 72 -4.18 -0.52 9.54
CA PRO A 72 -4.70 -1.79 9.09
C PRO A 72 -5.05 -1.65 7.62
N MET A 73 -4.99 -2.73 6.86
CA MET A 73 -5.49 -2.75 5.49
C MET A 73 -7.03 -2.73 5.51
N THR A 74 -7.60 -1.55 5.77
CA THR A 74 -9.04 -1.28 5.63
C THR A 74 -9.22 0.00 4.82
N LEU A 75 -10.40 0.17 4.21
CA LEU A 75 -10.78 1.43 3.55
C LEU A 75 -11.03 2.58 4.55
N MET A 76 -10.77 2.39 5.84
CA MET A 76 -10.96 3.43 6.85
C MET A 76 -9.77 4.38 6.88
N PHE A 77 -9.94 5.57 6.30
CA PHE A 77 -8.99 6.66 6.47
C PHE A 77 -9.49 7.65 7.53
N THR A 78 -8.57 8.27 8.25
CA THR A 78 -8.88 9.35 9.21
C THR A 78 -8.39 10.66 8.62
N MET A 79 -9.30 11.61 8.39
CA MET A 79 -8.97 12.96 7.94
C MET A 79 -8.80 13.88 9.15
N ARG A 80 -7.67 14.60 9.21
CA ARG A 80 -7.41 15.62 10.23
C ARG A 80 -7.49 17.02 9.63
N ASN A 81 -7.73 18.01 10.50
CA ASN A 81 -7.75 19.44 10.15
C ASN A 81 -8.80 19.82 9.10
N THR A 82 -10.06 19.47 9.34
CA THR A 82 -11.20 19.79 8.46
C THR A 82 -11.66 21.26 8.55
N GLY A 83 -10.91 22.12 9.25
CA GLY A 83 -11.27 23.51 9.51
C GLY A 83 -12.36 23.72 10.56
N LYS A 84 -13.00 22.66 11.08
CA LYS A 84 -14.00 22.71 12.15
C LYS A 84 -13.85 21.53 13.12
N PRO A 85 -14.12 21.70 14.42
CA PRO A 85 -14.21 20.57 15.34
C PRO A 85 -15.29 19.60 14.85
N VAL A 86 -14.96 18.31 14.78
CA VAL A 86 -15.92 17.24 14.48
C VAL A 86 -16.15 16.45 15.76
N THR A 87 -17.39 16.43 16.24
CA THR A 87 -17.80 15.51 17.31
C THR A 87 -18.16 14.17 16.66
N PRO A 88 -17.41 13.09 16.92
CA PRO A 88 -17.74 11.78 16.36
C PRO A 88 -19.01 11.25 17.02
N VAL A 89 -20.05 11.01 16.21
CA VAL A 89 -21.29 10.34 16.64
C VAL A 89 -21.32 8.95 16.01
N PRO A 90 -20.99 7.89 16.76
CA PRO A 90 -21.07 6.54 16.24
C PRO A 90 -22.54 6.15 15.94
N PRO A 91 -22.81 5.46 14.82
CA PRO A 91 -24.12 4.84 14.58
C PRO A 91 -24.51 3.85 15.69
N GLU A 92 -25.80 3.58 15.82
CA GLU A 92 -26.30 2.56 16.73
C GLU A 92 -25.64 1.19 16.47
N GLY A 93 -25.19 0.52 17.53
CA GLY A 93 -24.48 -0.76 17.45
C GLY A 93 -22.98 -0.68 17.17
N CYS A 94 -22.40 0.51 16.99
CA CYS A 94 -20.95 0.66 16.86
C CYS A 94 -20.23 0.52 18.21
N TYR A 95 -19.01 -0.02 18.17
CA TYR A 95 -18.14 -0.11 19.34
C TYR A 95 -17.81 1.27 19.88
N VAL A 96 -17.95 1.43 21.20
CA VAL A 96 -17.50 2.62 21.92
C VAL A 96 -16.12 2.32 22.50
N TYR A 97 -15.14 3.13 22.10
CA TYR A 97 -13.77 3.03 22.59
C TYR A 97 -13.55 4.19 23.57
N ASN A 98 -13.43 3.88 24.85
CA ASN A 98 -13.27 4.90 25.90
C ASN A 98 -11.79 5.16 26.18
N ASP A 99 -10.96 4.13 26.11
CA ASP A 99 -9.53 4.20 26.35
C ASP A 99 -8.70 3.87 25.11
N VAL A 100 -7.44 4.30 25.10
CA VAL A 100 -6.50 4.04 23.99
C VAL A 100 -6.28 2.53 23.79
N SER A 101 -6.34 1.75 24.87
CA SER A 101 -6.28 0.28 24.83
C SER A 101 -7.44 -0.35 24.06
N ASP A 102 -8.60 0.31 24.04
CA ASP A 102 -9.80 -0.22 23.41
C ASP A 102 -9.77 0.02 21.90
N LEU A 103 -9.04 1.06 21.47
CA LEU A 103 -8.99 1.44 20.07
C LEU A 103 -8.35 0.31 19.25
N PRO A 104 -8.97 -0.09 18.13
CA PRO A 104 -8.35 -1.02 17.21
C PRO A 104 -7.01 -0.42 16.76
N GLN A 105 -5.93 -1.18 16.97
CA GLN A 105 -4.52 -0.80 16.77
C GLN A 105 -3.93 0.24 17.74
N GLY A 106 -4.47 0.40 18.96
CA GLY A 106 -3.82 1.20 20.01
C GLY A 106 -3.56 2.66 19.64
N ARG A 107 -4.35 3.21 18.72
CA ARG A 107 -4.15 4.56 18.18
C ARG A 107 -4.36 5.58 19.30
N ARG A 108 -3.36 6.39 19.63
CA ARG A 108 -3.63 7.59 20.45
C ARG A 108 -4.49 8.56 19.63
N ARG A 109 -5.73 8.79 20.06
CA ARG A 109 -6.51 9.96 19.60
C ARG A 109 -5.77 11.21 20.09
N ARG A 110 -4.88 11.76 19.25
CA ARG A 110 -4.46 13.16 19.34
C ARG A 110 -5.51 14.02 18.67
#